data_AF-A0A7V5K235-F1
#
_entry.id   AF-A0A7V5K235-F1
#
_cell.length_a   1.000
_cell.length_b   1.000
_cell.length_c   1.000
_cell.angle_alpha   90.00
_cell.angle_beta   90.00
_cell.angle_gamma   90.00
#
_symmetry.space_group_name_H-M   'P 1'
#
loop_
_entity.id
_entity.type
_entity.pdbx_description
1 polymer ?
#
loop_
_entity_poly.entity_id
_entity_poly.type
_entity_poly.pdbx_seq_one_letter_code
_entity_poly.pdbx_strand_id
1 'polypeptide(L)' 'MNVFRIEVSSKPFFKDAIGAKIKRKIKHHLNISLEDLSFIKVYLVEGNFSEEIIRIFAESALCDPVIQTYSINEHISLK' A
#
# COMPACT_ATOMS: atom_id res chain seq x y z
N MET A 1 -2.49 5.39 24.03
CA MET A 1 -2.05 4.37 23.06
C MET A 1 -2.63 4.80 21.74
N ASN A 2 -1.78 5.12 20.77
CA ASN A 2 -2.21 5.59 19.46
C ASN A 2 -2.09 4.45 18.47
N VAL A 3 -3.01 4.42 17.50
CA VAL A 3 -2.95 3.49 16.38
C VAL A 3 -2.61 4.30 15.14
N PHE A 4 -1.52 3.92 14.48
CA PHE A 4 -1.10 4.50 13.22
C PHE A 4 -1.42 3.53 12.08
N ARG A 5 -2.07 4.03 11.04
CA ARG A 5 -2.34 3.27 9.81
C ARG A 5 -1.33 3.67 8.76
N ILE A 6 -0.48 2.75 8.34
CA ILE A 6 0.51 2.98 7.28
C ILE A 6 0.04 2.20 6.05
N GLU A 7 -0.19 2.89 4.94
CA GLU A 7 -0.43 2.24 3.66
C GLU A 7 0.82 2.31 2.79
N VAL A 8 1.12 1.23 2.07
CA VAL A 8 2.24 1.17 1.12
C VAL A 8 1.75 0.59 -0.20
N SER A 9 2.06 1.27 -1.30
CA SER A 9 1.73 0.82 -2.66
C SER A 9 2.89 1.09 -3.62
N SER A 10 2.85 0.45 -4.79
CA SER A 10 3.74 0.84 -5.90
C SER A 10 3.43 2.28 -6.34
N LYS A 11 4.46 3.04 -6.72
CA LYS A 11 4.28 4.34 -7.37
C LYS A 11 3.59 4.17 -8.73
N PRO A 12 2.86 5.18 -9.24
CA PRO A 12 2.05 5.09 -10.47
C PRO A 12 2.83 4.62 -11.72
N PHE A 13 4.11 5.00 -11.84
CA PHE A 13 4.95 4.61 -12.98
C PHE A 13 5.43 3.16 -12.93
N PHE A 14 5.29 2.49 -11.80
CA PHE A 14 5.70 1.09 -11.64
C PHE A 14 4.49 0.18 -11.69
N LYS A 15 4.62 -0.90 -12.46
CA LYS A 15 3.56 -1.89 -12.61
C LYS A 15 3.29 -2.61 -11.28
N ASP A 16 2.05 -2.56 -10.83
CA ASP A 16 1.58 -3.43 -9.76
C ASP A 16 1.40 -4.87 -10.27
N ALA A 17 2.47 -5.67 -10.10
CA ALA A 17 2.48 -7.06 -10.50
C ALA A 17 1.49 -7.94 -9.70
N ILE A 18 1.25 -7.60 -8.42
CA ILE A 18 0.34 -8.34 -7.56
C ILE A 18 -1.09 -8.06 -7.99
N GLY A 19 -1.44 -6.78 -8.18
CA GLY A 19 -2.75 -6.38 -8.67
C GLY A 19 -3.07 -6.98 -10.03
N ALA A 20 -2.13 -6.93 -10.98
CA ALA A 20 -2.30 -7.56 -12.29
C ALA A 20 -2.53 -9.08 -12.20
N LYS A 21 -1.82 -9.78 -11.30
CA LYS A 21 -2.01 -11.22 -11.07
C LYS A 21 -3.39 -11.53 -10.50
N ILE A 22 -3.87 -10.74 -9.54
CA ILE A 22 -5.18 -10.90 -8.92
C ILE A 22 -6.29 -10.62 -9.93
N LYS A 23 -6.20 -9.51 -10.67
CA LYS A 23 -7.14 -9.14 -11.73
C LYS A 23 -7.34 -10.27 -12.74
N ARG A 24 -6.24 -10.90 -13.18
CA ARG A 24 -6.30 -12.09 -14.07
C ARG A 24 -7.02 -13.28 -13.44
N LYS A 25 -6.77 -13.55 -12.15
CA LYS A 25 -7.44 -14.64 -11.42
C LYS A 25 -8.94 -14.40 -11.25
N ILE A 26 -9.34 -13.16 -10.93
CA ILE A 26 -10.74 -12.76 -10.81
C ILE A 26 -11.45 -13.01 -12.14
N LYS A 27 -10.85 -12.58 -13.25
CA LYS A 27 -11.44 -12.85 -14.57
C LYS A 27 -11.54 -14.34 -14.87
N HIS A 28 -10.49 -15.11 -14.58
CA HIS A 28 -10.46 -16.53 -14.90
C HIS A 28 -11.44 -17.37 -14.06
N HIS A 29 -11.50 -17.14 -12.75
CA HIS A 29 -12.27 -17.98 -11.84
C HIS A 29 -13.70 -17.48 -11.59
N LEU A 30 -13.93 -16.16 -11.69
CA LEU A 30 -15.22 -15.55 -11.39
C LEU A 30 -15.89 -14.96 -12.63
N ASN A 31 -15.22 -14.96 -13.78
CA ASN A 31 -15.66 -14.33 -15.04
C ASN A 31 -15.93 -12.81 -14.96
N ILE A 32 -15.50 -12.16 -13.87
CA ILE A 32 -15.68 -10.72 -13.65
C ILE A 32 -14.55 -9.95 -14.34
N SER A 33 -14.90 -8.98 -15.18
CA SER A 33 -13.95 -8.04 -15.78
C SER A 33 -13.84 -6.79 -14.90
N LEU A 34 -12.62 -6.37 -14.57
CA LEU A 34 -12.35 -5.15 -13.79
C LEU A 34 -11.61 -4.14 -14.68
N GLU A 35 -11.92 -2.86 -14.55
CA GLU A 35 -11.20 -1.78 -15.26
C GLU A 35 -9.81 -1.59 -14.66
N ASP A 36 -9.72 -1.51 -13.33
CA ASP A 36 -8.46 -1.36 -12.62
C ASP A 36 -8.46 -2.16 -11.30
N LEU A 37 -7.27 -2.46 -10.80
CA LEU A 37 -7.05 -3.08 -9.50
C LEU A 37 -5.65 -2.72 -8.99
N SER A 38 -5.60 -2.17 -7.78
CA SER A 38 -4.35 -1.82 -7.10
C SER A 38 -4.19 -2.59 -5.79
N PHE A 39 -2.99 -3.04 -5.54
CA PHE A 39 -2.58 -3.70 -4.31
C PHE A 39 -1.97 -2.70 -3.34
N ILE A 40 -2.53 -2.67 -2.13
CA ILE A 40 -2.08 -1.82 -1.02
C ILE A 40 -1.76 -2.72 0.17
N LYS A 41 -0.58 -2.57 0.75
CA LYS A 41 -0.25 -3.16 2.05
C LYS A 41 -0.66 -2.17 3.14
N VAL A 42 -1.44 -2.64 4.11
CA VAL A 42 -1.86 -1.83 5.26
C VAL A 42 -1.25 -2.40 6.53
N TYR A 43 -0.54 -1.56 7.28
CA TYR A 43 0.04 -1.88 8.57
C TYR A 43 -0.67 -1.05 9.65
N LEU A 44 -1.10 -1.71 10.72
CA LEU A 44 -1.60 -1.05 11.93
C LEU A 44 -0.52 -1.16 13.00
N VAL A 45 0.02 -0.02 13.42
CA VAL A 45 1.07 0.06 14.44
C VAL A 45 0.48 0.72 15.67
N GLU A 46 0.40 -0.05 16.75
CA GLU A 46 -0.15 0.42 18.03
C GLU A 46 0.97 0.68 19.04
N GLY A 47 0.93 1.84 19.70
CA GLY A 47 1.86 2.19 20.76
C GLY A 47 1.91 3.68 21.09
N ASN A 48 2.82 4.05 21.98
CA ASN A 48 3.10 5.44 22.32
C ASN A 48 4.33 5.91 21.54
N PHE A 49 4.17 6.11 20.23
CA PHE A 49 5.21 6.59 19.33
C PHE A 49 4.92 8.03 18.90
N SER A 50 5.97 8.80 18.63
CA SER A 50 5.82 10.08 17.93
C SER A 50 5.56 9.84 16.45
N GLU A 51 4.90 10.80 15.79
CA GLU A 51 4.70 10.76 14.34
C GLU A 51 6.01 10.66 13.57
N GLU A 52 7.07 11.31 14.07
CA GLU A 52 8.40 11.28 13.46
C GLU A 52 8.99 9.85 13.45
N ILE A 53 8.88 9.10 14.55
CA ILE A 53 9.34 7.71 14.62
C ILE A 53 8.55 6.84 13.64
N ILE A 54 7.23 7.03 13.56
CA ILE A 54 6.37 6.29 12.64
C ILE A 54 6.75 6.59 11.18
N ARG A 55 7.07 7.86 10.86
CA ARG A 55 7.54 8.25 9.53
C ARG A 55 8.86 7.59 9.17
N ILE A 56 9.84 7.63 10.07
CA ILE A 56 11.14 6.97 9.88
C ILE A 56 10.93 5.46 9.68
N PHE A 57 10.09 4.84 10.48
CA PHE A 57 9.78 3.42 10.37
C PHE A 57 9.14 3.07 9.01
N ALA A 58 8.15 3.85 8.57
CA ALA A 58 7.51 3.67 7.28
C ALA A 58 8.52 3.79 6.12
N GLU A 59 9.36 4.83 6.14
CA GLU A 59 10.32 5.12 5.07
C GLU A 59 11.51 4.15 5.04
N SER A 60 11.99 3.71 6.20
CA SER A 60 13.20 2.87 6.28
C SER A 60 12.93 1.38 6.20
N ALA A 61 11.80 0.90 6.73
CA ALA A 61 11.54 -0.53 6.90
C ALA A 61 10.38 -1.07 6.06
N LEU A 62 9.37 -0.25 5.77
CA LEU A 62 8.12 -0.72 5.13
C LEU A 62 8.01 -0.32 3.66
N CYS A 63 8.61 0.79 3.27
CA CYS A 63 8.53 1.36 1.94
C CYS A 63 9.90 1.33 1.25
N ASP A 64 9.97 0.74 0.06
CA ASP A 64 11.11 0.97 -0.83
C ASP A 64 10.96 2.35 -1.50
N PRO A 65 11.81 3.34 -1.19
CA PRO A 65 11.63 4.70 -1.68
C PRO A 65 11.83 4.85 -3.19
N VAL A 66 12.40 3.85 -3.88
CA VAL A 66 12.60 3.89 -5.34
C VAL A 66 11.29 3.58 -6.04
N ILE A 67 10.65 2.47 -5.68
CA ILE A 67 9.51 1.90 -6.42
C ILE A 67 8.15 2.03 -5.72
N GLN A 68 8.12 2.38 -4.43
CA GLN A 68 6.91 2.46 -3.62
C GLN A 68 6.70 3.86 -3.03
N THR A 69 5.47 4.11 -2.60
CA THR A 69 5.07 5.28 -1.84
C THR A 69 4.25 4.83 -0.64
N TYR A 70 4.14 5.69 0.37
CA TYR A 70 3.37 5.40 1.57
C TYR A 70 2.52 6.59 2.02
N SER A 71 1.48 6.31 2.82
CA SER A 71 0.71 7.31 3.57
C SER A 71 0.59 6.89 5.03
N ILE A 72 0.45 7.86 5.93
CA ILE A 72 0.24 7.64 7.37
C ILE A 72 -1.08 8.28 7.75
N ASN A 73 -1.99 7.52 8.36
CA ASN A 73 -3.33 7.92 8.78
C ASN A 73 -4.22 8.51 7.67
N GLU A 74 -3.81 8.33 6.42
CA GLU A 74 -4.52 8.80 5.24
C GLU A 74 -4.62 7.68 4.20
N HIS A 75 -5.52 7.87 3.24
CA HIS A 75 -5.61 6.98 2.09
C HIS A 75 -4.49 7.26 1.10
N ILE A 76 -3.81 6.21 0.66
CA ILE A 76 -2.78 6.33 -0.37
C ILE A 76 -3.43 6.76 -1.70
N SER A 77 -2.99 7.89 -2.25
CA SER A 77 -3.50 8.38 -3.53
C SER A 77 -2.87 7.60 -4.67
N LEU A 78 -3.66 6.71 -5.26
CA LEU A 78 -3.32 5.96 -6.46
C LEU A 78 -3.82 6.76 -7.68
N LYS A 79 -3.05 7.73 -8.14
CA LYS A 79 -3.30 8.47 -9.38
C LYS A 79 -2.02 8.58 -10.18
#